data_AF-A0A7W1VEE5-F1
#
_entry.id   AF-A0A7W1VEE5-F1
#
_cell.length_a   1.000
_cell.length_b   1.000
_cell.length_c   1.000
_cell.angle_alpha   90.00
_cell.angle_beta   90.00
_cell.angle_gamma   90.00
#
_symmetry.space_group_name_H-M   'P 1'
#
loop_
_entity.id
_entity.type
_entity.pdbx_description
1 polymer ?
#
loop_
_entity_poly.entity_id
_entity_poly.type
_entity_poly.pdbx_seq_one_letter_code
_entity_poly.pdbx_strand_id
1 'polypeptide(L)'
;MTVERNFVYWLRWLAVLPGALLAGMIAIFPLHLVLYNTLSNFVEPYPQMPERILTPLVIAGVFVYAGSRIAPEFKIETSVVLFGLWLFLIGGFVFLTFYGADWFGGQLYFRGGGLGTIMAIIGAAIGLFVVRKQQLEQSKT
;
A
#
# COMPACT_ATOMS: atom_id res chain seq x y z
N MET A 1 -18.13 -10.65 25.61
CA MET A 1 -16.78 -11.13 25.30
C MET A 1 -15.79 -10.08 25.77
N THR A 2 -15.21 -10.29 26.95
CA THR A 2 -14.19 -9.41 27.53
C THR A 2 -12.89 -9.61 26.76
N VAL A 3 -12.45 -8.57 26.08
CA VAL A 3 -11.19 -8.55 25.34
C VAL A 3 -10.06 -8.39 26.36
N GLU A 4 -9.54 -9.49 26.90
CA GLU A 4 -8.20 -9.46 27.51
C GLU A 4 -7.19 -9.29 26.37
N ARG A 5 -6.96 -8.01 26.02
CA ARG A 5 -5.98 -7.59 25.03
C ARG A 5 -4.59 -7.80 25.64
N ASN A 6 -4.06 -9.01 25.49
CA ASN A 6 -2.73 -9.37 25.96
C ASN A 6 -1.67 -8.41 25.37
N PHE A 7 -0.62 -8.09 26.13
CA PHE A 7 0.52 -7.28 25.69
C PHE A 7 1.11 -7.78 24.34
N VAL A 8 1.09 -9.09 24.12
CA VAL A 8 1.50 -9.76 22.87
C VAL A 8 0.69 -9.29 21.65
N TYR A 9 -0.60 -8.98 21.81
CA TYR A 9 -1.45 -8.48 20.73
C TYR A 9 -0.99 -7.09 20.25
N TRP A 10 -0.64 -6.19 21.17
CA TRP A 10 -0.12 -4.87 20.83
C TRP A 10 1.29 -4.93 20.25
N LEU A 11 2.14 -5.82 20.78
CA LEU A 11 3.48 -6.03 20.26
C LEU A 11 3.48 -6.53 18.80
N ARG A 12 2.46 -7.28 18.39
CA ARG A 12 2.29 -7.71 16.99
C ARG A 12 2.16 -6.52 16.03
N TRP A 13 1.41 -5.48 16.40
CA TRP A 13 1.25 -4.29 15.56
C TRP A 13 2.56 -3.53 15.38
N LEU A 14 3.45 -3.59 16.38
CA LEU A 14 4.81 -3.04 16.30
C LEU A 14 5.65 -3.75 15.21
N ALA A 15 5.37 -5.02 14.89
CA ALA A 15 6.04 -5.73 13.80
C ALA A 15 5.29 -5.58 12.46
N VAL A 16 3.96 -5.64 12.47
CA VAL A 16 3.12 -5.62 11.26
C VAL A 16 3.26 -4.30 10.51
N LEU A 17 3.12 -3.16 11.18
CA LEU A 17 3.15 -1.86 10.51
C LEU A 17 4.49 -1.55 9.84
N PRO A 18 5.64 -1.58 10.55
CA PRO A 18 6.92 -1.31 9.90
C PRO A 18 7.29 -2.41 8.90
N GLY A 19 6.96 -3.67 9.17
CA GLY A 19 7.23 -4.76 8.24
C GLY A 19 6.44 -4.64 6.93
N ALA A 20 5.16 -4.28 7.00
CA ALA A 20 4.33 -4.01 5.83
C ALA A 20 4.85 -2.80 5.03
N LEU A 21 5.27 -1.74 5.72
CA LEU A 21 5.80 -0.54 5.10
C LEU A 21 7.15 -0.82 4.41
N LEU A 22 8.05 -1.54 5.07
CA LEU A 22 9.32 -2.01 4.50
C LEU A 22 9.07 -2.90 3.27
N ALA A 23 8.14 -3.84 3.34
CA ALA A 23 7.79 -4.68 2.21
C ALA A 23 7.29 -3.86 1.01
N GLY A 24 6.44 -2.86 1.26
CA GLY A 24 5.99 -1.92 0.24
C GLY A 24 7.14 -1.15 -0.42
N MET A 25 8.09 -0.65 0.38
CA MET A 25 9.28 0.05 -0.15
C MET A 25 10.20 -0.87 -0.95
N ILE A 26 10.44 -2.10 -0.48
CA ILE A 26 11.25 -3.09 -1.19
C ILE A 26 10.60 -3.44 -2.53
N ALA A 27 9.27 -3.48 -2.61
CA ALA A 27 8.55 -3.78 -3.85
C ALA A 27 8.70 -2.71 -4.95
N ILE A 28 9.20 -1.52 -4.63
CA ILE A 28 9.51 -0.48 -5.63
C ILE A 28 10.68 -0.94 -6.50
N PHE A 29 11.66 -1.65 -5.94
CA PHE A 29 12.84 -2.11 -6.67
C PHE A 29 12.51 -3.03 -7.86
N PRO A 30 11.76 -4.14 -7.68
CA PRO A 30 11.38 -4.97 -8.82
C PRO A 30 10.46 -4.24 -9.79
N LEU A 31 9.59 -3.33 -9.31
CA LEU A 31 8.79 -2.48 -10.20
C LEU A 31 9.68 -1.62 -11.11
N HIS A 32 10.67 -0.95 -10.53
CA HIS A 32 11.62 -0.11 -11.26
C HIS A 32 12.38 -0.93 -12.30
N LEU A 33 12.91 -2.10 -11.93
CA LEU A 33 13.62 -2.98 -12.86
C LEU A 33 12.76 -3.41 -14.04
N VAL A 34 11.51 -3.82 -13.79
CA VAL A 34 10.59 -4.24 -14.86
C VAL A 34 10.26 -3.09 -15.79
N LEU A 35 9.94 -1.91 -15.25
CA LEU A 35 9.59 -0.74 -16.06
C LEU A 35 10.79 -0.20 -16.82
N TYR A 36 11.95 -0.07 -16.17
CA TYR A 36 13.18 0.38 -16.81
C TYR A 36 13.54 -0.50 -18.00
N ASN A 37 13.67 -1.81 -17.77
CA ASN A 37 14.05 -2.77 -18.81
C ASN A 37 13.02 -2.86 -19.94
N THR A 38 11.75 -2.55 -19.68
CA THR A 38 10.70 -2.61 -20.73
C THR A 38 10.64 -1.30 -21.49
N LEU A 39 10.50 -0.17 -20.81
CA LEU A 39 10.21 1.13 -21.43
C LEU A 39 11.45 1.80 -22.05
N SER A 40 12.66 1.50 -21.57
CA SER A 40 13.89 2.03 -22.19
C SER A 40 14.06 1.57 -23.63
N ASN A 41 13.47 0.43 -24.01
CA ASN A 41 13.53 -0.08 -25.39
C ASN A 41 12.55 0.64 -26.34
N PHE A 42 11.61 1.43 -25.82
CA PHE A 42 10.59 2.11 -26.62
C PHE A 42 10.78 3.63 -26.69
N VAL A 43 11.25 4.27 -25.62
CA VAL A 43 11.36 5.74 -25.54
C VAL A 43 12.63 6.14 -24.78
N GLU A 44 13.44 7.01 -25.41
CA GLU A 44 14.58 7.68 -24.79
C GLU A 44 14.37 9.20 -24.77
N PRO A 45 14.53 9.88 -23.62
CA PRO A 45 14.92 9.35 -22.31
C PRO A 45 13.81 8.56 -21.59
N TYR A 46 14.18 7.77 -20.58
CA TYR A 46 13.27 6.91 -19.82
C TYR A 46 12.00 7.64 -19.35
N PRO A 47 10.80 7.16 -19.73
CA PRO A 47 9.54 7.80 -19.35
C PRO A 47 9.21 7.51 -17.88
N GLN A 48 9.30 8.53 -17.03
CA GLN A 48 9.10 8.40 -15.57
C GLN A 48 7.62 8.34 -15.15
N MET A 49 6.69 8.73 -16.03
CA MET A 49 5.27 8.86 -15.68
C MET A 49 4.60 7.51 -15.35
N PRO A 50 4.79 6.43 -16.12
CA PRO A 50 4.23 5.12 -15.79
C PRO A 50 4.67 4.60 -14.42
N GLU A 51 5.95 4.75 -14.08
CA GLU A 51 6.46 4.38 -12.77
C GLU A 51 5.79 5.19 -11.66
N ARG A 52 5.72 6.52 -11.80
CA ARG A 52 5.06 7.39 -10.81
C ARG A 52 3.58 7.03 -10.58
N ILE A 53 2.89 6.53 -11.60
CA ILE A 53 1.48 6.10 -11.52
C ILE A 53 1.35 4.71 -10.88
N LEU A 54 2.28 3.79 -11.19
CA LEU A 54 2.24 2.40 -10.69
C LEU A 54 2.85 2.22 -9.30
N THR A 55 3.79 3.07 -8.89
CA THR A 55 4.42 2.98 -7.57
C THR A 55 3.39 2.99 -6.43
N PRO A 56 2.41 3.92 -6.38
CA PRO A 56 1.39 3.90 -5.34
C PRO A 56 0.52 2.63 -5.35
N LEU A 57 0.24 2.07 -6.53
CA LEU A 57 -0.50 0.80 -6.66
C LEU A 57 0.29 -0.35 -6.03
N VAL A 58 1.55 -0.48 -6.37
CA VAL A 58 2.40 -1.57 -5.88
C VAL A 58 2.63 -1.45 -4.39
N ILE A 59 2.99 -0.26 -3.88
CA ILE A 59 3.19 -0.04 -2.45
C ILE A 59 1.92 -0.38 -1.68
N ALA A 60 0.76 0.13 -2.11
CA ALA A 60 -0.50 -0.08 -1.41
C ALA A 60 -0.91 -1.56 -1.39
N GLY A 61 -0.81 -2.24 -2.53
CA GLY A 61 -1.14 -3.65 -2.63
C GLY A 61 -0.22 -4.54 -1.81
N VAL A 62 1.09 -4.29 -1.87
CA VAL A 62 2.09 -5.03 -1.09
C VAL A 62 1.97 -4.72 0.40
N PHE A 63 1.72 -3.48 0.79
CA PHE A 63 1.51 -3.08 2.18
C PHE A 63 0.37 -3.90 2.83
N VAL A 64 -0.79 -3.97 2.17
CA VAL A 64 -1.94 -4.73 2.67
C VAL A 64 -1.65 -6.24 2.63
N TYR A 65 -1.11 -6.74 1.52
CA TYR A 65 -0.85 -8.16 1.33
C TYR A 65 0.24 -8.69 2.29
N ALA A 66 1.42 -8.08 2.29
CA ALA A 66 2.53 -8.49 3.14
C ALA A 66 2.19 -8.29 4.63
N GLY A 67 1.54 -7.20 4.99
CA GLY A 67 1.11 -6.96 6.37
C GLY A 67 0.16 -8.04 6.89
N SER A 68 -0.74 -8.56 6.04
CA SER A 68 -1.59 -9.70 6.40
C SER A 68 -0.81 -11.00 6.66
N ARG A 69 0.36 -11.18 5.99
CA ARG A 69 1.20 -12.36 6.15
C ARG A 69 2.06 -12.32 7.40
N ILE A 70 2.39 -11.13 7.90
CA ILE A 70 3.13 -10.95 9.16
C ILE A 70 2.27 -11.35 10.37
N ALA A 71 0.92 -11.27 10.26
CA ALA A 71 -0.02 -11.70 11.30
C ALA A 71 -0.82 -12.95 10.86
N PRO A 72 -0.23 -14.16 10.96
CA PRO A 72 -0.77 -15.37 10.33
C PRO A 72 -2.13 -15.83 10.87
N GLU A 73 -2.45 -15.54 12.12
CA GLU A 73 -3.72 -15.96 12.75
C GLU A 73 -4.93 -15.09 12.35
N PHE A 74 -4.71 -13.84 11.93
CA PHE A 74 -5.78 -12.85 11.68
C PHE A 74 -5.56 -12.13 10.35
N LYS A 75 -5.35 -12.89 9.27
CA LYS A 75 -4.95 -12.34 7.97
C LYS A 75 -5.98 -11.35 7.41
N ILE A 76 -7.27 -11.67 7.53
CA ILE A 76 -8.34 -10.81 6.99
C ILE A 76 -8.57 -9.59 7.86
N GLU A 77 -8.64 -9.75 9.18
CA GLU A 77 -8.80 -8.64 10.10
C GLU A 77 -7.62 -7.67 9.95
N THR A 78 -6.41 -8.20 9.84
CA THR A 78 -5.20 -7.38 9.63
C THR A 78 -5.25 -6.68 8.28
N SER A 79 -5.61 -7.36 7.19
CA SER A 79 -5.70 -6.70 5.87
C SER A 79 -6.79 -5.64 5.80
N VAL A 80 -7.94 -5.83 6.46
CA VAL A 80 -9.01 -4.81 6.56
C VAL A 80 -8.53 -3.59 7.34
N VAL A 81 -7.84 -3.78 8.48
CA VAL A 81 -7.30 -2.68 9.28
C VAL A 81 -6.22 -1.91 8.49
N LEU A 82 -5.30 -2.62 7.83
CA LEU A 82 -4.27 -1.98 7.00
C LEU A 82 -4.86 -1.26 5.80
N PHE A 83 -5.89 -1.82 5.15
CA PHE A 83 -6.63 -1.17 4.09
C PHE A 83 -7.31 0.11 4.59
N GLY A 84 -7.99 0.05 5.73
CA GLY A 84 -8.63 1.22 6.36
C GLY A 84 -7.61 2.31 6.74
N LEU A 85 -6.47 1.91 7.32
CA LEU A 85 -5.37 2.83 7.62
C LEU A 85 -4.83 3.49 6.35
N TRP A 86 -4.66 2.72 5.28
CA TRP A 86 -4.19 3.25 4.00
C TRP A 86 -5.17 4.25 3.39
N LEU A 87 -6.47 3.96 3.41
CA LEU A 87 -7.51 4.90 2.98
C LEU A 87 -7.54 6.17 3.84
N PHE A 88 -7.35 6.03 5.16
CA PHE A 88 -7.27 7.18 6.05
C PHE A 88 -6.07 8.07 5.72
N LEU A 89 -4.89 7.50 5.46
CA LEU A 89 -3.70 8.25 5.04
C LEU A 89 -3.90 8.95 3.69
N ILE A 90 -4.51 8.26 2.72
CA ILE A 90 -4.89 8.86 1.43
C ILE A 90 -5.87 10.02 1.63
N GLY A 91 -6.92 9.81 2.44
CA GLY A 91 -7.92 10.84 2.73
C GLY A 91 -7.29 12.06 3.38
N GLY A 92 -6.39 11.86 4.34
CA GLY A 92 -5.59 12.92 4.95
C GLY A 92 -4.73 13.67 3.94
N PHE A 93 -4.03 12.96 3.05
CA PHE A 93 -3.23 13.57 1.99
C PHE A 93 -4.09 14.42 1.03
N VAL A 94 -5.23 13.87 0.59
CA VAL A 94 -6.19 14.57 -0.28
C VAL A 94 -6.72 15.83 0.40
N PHE A 95 -7.13 15.71 1.67
CA PHE A 95 -7.61 16.83 2.47
C PHE A 95 -6.54 17.94 2.59
N LEU A 96 -5.32 17.60 2.99
CA LEU A 96 -4.22 18.56 3.12
C LEU A 96 -3.89 19.25 1.79
N THR A 97 -3.94 18.50 0.69
CA THR A 97 -3.73 19.04 -0.66
C THR A 97 -4.79 20.06 -1.04
N PHE A 98 -6.07 19.81 -0.72
CA PHE A 98 -7.16 20.76 -0.99
C PHE A 98 -7.08 22.03 -0.14
N TYR A 99 -6.55 21.94 1.08
CA TYR A 99 -6.34 23.09 1.95
C TYR A 99 -5.07 23.90 1.60
N GLY A 100 -4.33 23.50 0.55
CA GLY A 100 -3.10 24.18 0.16
C GLY A 100 -2.00 24.10 1.23
N ALA A 101 -1.99 23.02 2.01
CA ALA A 101 -1.01 22.85 3.08
C ALA A 101 0.41 22.74 2.51
N ASP A 102 1.34 23.42 3.17
CA ASP A 102 2.77 23.29 2.90
C ASP A 102 3.34 22.12 3.69
N TRP A 103 4.13 21.29 3.03
CA TRP A 103 4.81 20.14 3.62
C TRP A 103 6.31 20.25 3.33
N PHE A 104 7.13 20.37 4.39
CA PHE A 104 8.58 20.61 4.30
C PHE A 104 8.97 21.75 3.33
N GLY A 105 8.23 22.86 3.35
CA GLY A 105 8.53 24.05 2.55
C GLY A 105 8.09 23.99 1.09
N GLY A 106 7.33 22.96 0.69
CA GLY A 106 6.67 22.89 -0.62
C GLY A 106 5.17 22.67 -0.50
N GLN A 107 4.39 23.32 -1.39
CA GLN A 107 2.96 23.08 -1.48
C GLN A 107 2.68 21.64 -1.89
N LEU A 108 1.68 21.01 -1.25
CA LEU A 108 1.15 19.73 -1.67
C LEU A 108 0.28 19.92 -2.93
N TYR A 109 0.54 19.14 -3.97
CA TYR A 109 -0.26 19.13 -5.20
C TYR A 109 -0.39 17.73 -5.79
N PHE A 110 -1.48 17.52 -6.53
CA PHE A 110 -1.72 16.29 -7.27
C PHE A 110 -0.81 16.18 -8.50
N ARG A 111 0.39 15.62 -8.30
CA ARG A 111 1.27 15.23 -9.43
C ARG A 111 0.56 14.21 -10.32
N GLY A 112 0.43 14.51 -11.61
CA GLY A 112 -0.23 13.63 -12.58
C GLY A 112 -1.76 13.59 -12.43
N GLY A 113 -2.38 14.68 -11.98
CA GLY A 113 -3.85 14.83 -11.98
C GLY A 113 -4.58 13.94 -10.97
N GLY A 114 -3.89 13.40 -9.96
CA GLY A 114 -4.48 12.53 -8.94
C GLY A 114 -4.52 11.04 -9.31
N LEU A 115 -3.98 10.66 -10.48
CA LEU A 115 -3.90 9.25 -10.89
C LEU A 115 -3.17 8.38 -9.86
N GLY A 116 -2.10 8.91 -9.24
CA GLY A 116 -1.38 8.18 -8.19
C GLY A 116 -2.26 7.86 -6.99
N THR A 117 -3.17 8.75 -6.60
CA THR A 117 -4.13 8.54 -5.51
C THR A 117 -5.13 7.43 -5.86
N ILE A 118 -5.67 7.46 -7.08
CA ILE A 118 -6.60 6.43 -7.58
C ILE A 118 -5.90 5.07 -7.62
N MET A 119 -4.67 5.02 -8.12
CA MET A 119 -3.86 3.82 -8.19
C MET A 119 -3.53 3.24 -6.81
N ALA A 120 -3.29 4.09 -5.82
CA ALA A 120 -3.10 3.66 -4.44
C ALA A 120 -4.34 2.98 -3.86
N ILE A 121 -5.54 3.50 -4.15
CA ILE A 121 -6.81 2.88 -3.72
C ILE A 121 -6.99 1.52 -4.41
N ILE A 122 -6.78 1.47 -5.72
CA ILE A 122 -6.87 0.23 -6.51
C ILE A 122 -5.89 -0.82 -5.97
N GLY A 123 -4.64 -0.44 -5.74
CA GLY A 123 -3.61 -1.31 -5.19
C GLY A 123 -4.01 -1.89 -3.84
N ALA A 124 -4.46 -1.06 -2.90
CA ALA A 124 -4.92 -1.51 -1.59
C ALA A 124 -6.12 -2.47 -1.70
N ALA A 125 -7.07 -2.19 -2.59
CA ALA A 125 -8.24 -3.03 -2.84
C ALA A 125 -7.85 -4.39 -3.44
N ILE A 126 -6.90 -4.42 -4.38
CA ILE A 126 -6.33 -5.66 -4.93
C ILE A 126 -5.66 -6.46 -3.81
N GLY A 127 -4.85 -5.82 -2.97
CA GLY A 127 -4.21 -6.48 -1.82
C GLY A 127 -5.23 -7.15 -0.91
N LEU A 128 -6.28 -6.43 -0.52
CA LEU A 128 -7.37 -6.97 0.30
C LEU A 128 -8.11 -8.13 -0.41
N PHE A 129 -8.41 -7.98 -1.71
CA PHE A 129 -9.08 -9.01 -2.50
C PHE A 129 -8.27 -10.31 -2.58
N VAL A 130 -6.95 -10.21 -2.81
CA VAL A 130 -6.06 -11.37 -2.87
C VAL A 130 -6.03 -12.12 -1.54
N VAL A 131 -5.93 -11.39 -0.42
CA VAL A 131 -5.96 -12.01 0.92
C VAL A 131 -7.30 -12.72 1.15
N ARG A 132 -8.42 -12.09 0.76
CA ARG A 132 -9.77 -12.69 0.87
C ARG A 132 -9.90 -13.97 0.06
N LYS A 133 -9.41 -13.95 -1.19
CA LYS A 133 -9.45 -15.14 -2.05
C LYS A 133 -8.65 -16.30 -1.45
N GLN A 134 -7.44 -16.03 -0.94
CA GLN A 134 -6.59 -17.05 -0.33
C GLN A 134 -7.21 -17.67 0.93
N GLN A 135 -7.88 -16.89 1.77
CA GLN A 135 -8.57 -17.44 2.94
C GLN A 135 -9.72 -18.38 2.55
N LEU A 136 -10.49 -18.01 1.53
CA LEU A 136 -11.59 -18.86 1.04
C LEU A 136 -11.08 -20.19 0.48
N GLU A 137 -9.96 -20.19 -0.23
CA GLU A 137 -9.30 -21.40 -0.71
C GLU A 137 -8.83 -22.30 0.45
N GLN A 138 -8.21 -21.71 1.49
CA GLN A 138 -7.78 -22.45 2.68
C GLN A 138 -8.95 -23.07 3.46
N SER A 139 -10.12 -22.42 3.49
CA SER A 139 -11.31 -22.95 4.16
C SER A 139 -11.98 -24.14 3.46
N LYS A 140 -11.65 -24.38 2.18
CA LYS A 140 -12.18 -25.49 1.38
C LYS A 140 -11.32 -26.76 1.44
N THR A 141 -10.12 -26.66 2.02
CA THR A 141 -9.14 -27.75 2.10
C THR A 141 -9.19 -28.36 3.49
#